data_AF-A0A7V9D2E5-F1
#
_entry.id   AF-A0A7V9D2E5-F1
#
_cell.length_a   1.000
_cell.length_b   1.000
_cell.length_c   1.000
_cell.angle_alpha   90.00
_cell.angle_beta   90.00
_cell.angle_gamma   90.00
#
_symmetry.space_group_name_H-M   'P 1'
#
loop_
_entity.id
_entity.type
_entity.pdbx_description
1 polymer ?
#
loop_
_entity_poly.entity_id
_entity_poly.type
_entity_poly.pdbx_seq_one_letter_code
_entity_poly.pdbx_strand_id
1 'polypeptide(L)' 'MHVYLETERVVLRRFTEADADLLVELDSDPEVIRFPTGNAPTPRHVIEDEILPDYLRYYARGDRYGFWAAIEKA' A
#
# COMPACT_ATOMS: atom_id res chain seq x y z
N MET A 1 7.33 12.82 -1.26
CA MET A 1 6.09 12.36 -0.61
C MET A 1 4.92 13.17 -1.16
N HIS A 2 3.90 12.51 -1.72
CA HIS A 2 2.71 13.18 -2.28
C HIS A 2 1.47 12.84 -1.44
N VAL A 3 0.99 13.80 -0.65
CA VAL A 3 -0.19 13.64 0.19
C VAL A 3 -1.45 13.85 -0.64
N TYR A 4 -2.40 12.93 -0.53
CA TYR A 4 -3.71 13.02 -1.19
C TYR A 4 -4.78 13.59 -0.25
N LEU A 5 -4.79 13.12 0.99
CA LEU A 5 -5.72 13.57 2.01
C LEU A 5 -5.02 13.59 3.37
N GLU A 6 -5.28 14.63 4.14
CA GLU A 6 -4.83 14.72 5.52
C GLU A 6 -6.03 14.99 6.43
N THR A 7 -6.06 14.29 7.56
CA THR A 7 -7.05 14.48 8.62
C THR A 7 -6.34 14.82 9.93
N GLU A 8 -7.10 14.93 11.02
CA GLU A 8 -6.53 15.13 12.35
C GLU A 8 -5.58 14.00 12.73
N ARG A 9 -5.92 12.74 12.41
CA ARG A 9 -5.21 11.54 12.91
C ARG A 9 -4.49 10.73 11.83
N VAL A 10 -4.79 10.93 10.55
CA VAL A 10 -4.27 10.08 9.46
C VAL A 10 -3.89 10.92 8.24
N VAL A 11 -2.76 10.57 7.63
CA VAL A 11 -2.31 11.03 6.31
C VAL A 11 -2.46 9.89 5.30
N LEU A 12 -3.17 10.14 4.21
CA LEU A 12 -3.17 9.28 3.02
C LEU A 12 -2.17 9.86 2.01
N ARG A 13 -1.08 9.14 1.77
CA ARG A 13 -0.06 9.52 0.79
C ARG A 13 0.13 8.44 -0.26
N ARG A 14 0.61 8.85 -1.43
CA ARG A 14 1.06 7.89 -2.45
C ARG A 14 2.13 6.96 -1.86
N PHE A 15 2.08 5.71 -2.28
CA PHE A 15 3.17 4.77 -2.10
C PHE A 15 4.41 5.24 -2.88
N THR A 16 5.56 4.77 -2.43
CA THR A 16 6.88 4.92 -3.03
C THR A 16 7.55 3.56 -3.05
N GLU A 17 8.64 3.40 -3.80
CA GLU A 17 9.43 2.15 -3.84
C GLU A 17 9.92 1.72 -2.44
N ALA A 18 10.07 2.67 -1.51
CA ALA A 18 10.51 2.41 -0.14
C ALA A 18 9.42 1.81 0.76
N ASP A 19 8.17 1.71 0.30
CA ASP A 19 7.03 1.26 1.11
C ASP A 19 6.74 -0.24 0.99
N ALA A 20 7.62 -1.02 0.36
CA ALA A 20 7.45 -2.46 0.21
C ALA A 20 7.25 -3.16 1.57
N ASP A 21 8.00 -2.73 2.60
CA ASP A 21 7.89 -3.31 3.95
C ASP A 21 6.51 -3.12 4.57
N LEU A 22 5.84 -1.99 4.31
CA LEU A 22 4.48 -1.75 4.81
C LEU A 22 3.47 -2.74 4.21
N LEU A 23 3.62 -3.06 2.93
CA LEU A 23 2.76 -4.02 2.24
C LEU A 23 3.07 -5.45 2.69
N VAL A 24 4.34 -5.79 2.89
CA VAL A 24 4.74 -7.11 3.42
C VAL A 24 4.17 -7.32 4.81
N GLU A 25 4.26 -6.33 5.69
CA GLU A 25 3.69 -6.38 7.04
C GLU A 25 2.18 -6.59 6.99
N LEU A 26 1.48 -5.80 6.17
CA LEU A 26 0.03 -5.90 6.00
C LEU A 26 -0.42 -7.26 5.45
N ASP A 27 0.25 -7.77 4.42
CA ASP A 27 -0.08 -9.06 3.79
C ASP A 27 0.44 -10.27 4.59
N SER A 28 1.20 -10.05 5.66
CA SER A 28 1.61 -11.11 6.57
C SER A 28 0.64 -11.34 7.72
N ASP A 29 -0.28 -10.39 7.99
CA ASP A 29 -1.27 -10.51 9.06
C ASP A 29 -2.40 -11.48 8.68
N PRO A 30 -2.54 -12.64 9.36
CA PRO A 30 -3.58 -13.63 9.09
C PRO A 30 -5.01 -13.08 9.14
N GLU A 31 -5.29 -12.09 9.99
CA GLU A 31 -6.62 -11.47 10.08
C GLU A 31 -6.93 -10.62 8.85
N VAL A 32 -5.91 -10.03 8.23
CA VAL A 32 -6.03 -9.24 7.00
C VAL A 32 -6.20 -10.14 5.78
N ILE A 33 -5.34 -11.17 5.64
CA ILE A 33 -5.33 -12.05 4.46
C ILE A 33 -6.41 -13.13 4.45
N ARG A 34 -7.20 -13.23 5.53
CA ARG A 34 -8.28 -14.21 5.67
C ARG A 34 -9.28 -14.20 4.52
N PHE A 35 -9.60 -13.02 4.00
CA PHE A 35 -10.58 -12.85 2.93
C PHE A 35 -9.95 -12.65 1.54
N PRO A 36 -8.88 -11.85 1.37
CA PRO A 36 -8.33 -11.54 0.05
C PRO A 36 -7.57 -12.68 -0.63
N THR A 37 -6.75 -13.43 0.12
CA THR A 37 -5.82 -14.44 -0.46
C THR A 37 -6.02 -15.84 0.13
N GLY A 38 -7.08 -16.06 0.90
CA GLY A 38 -7.40 -17.37 1.47
C GLY A 38 -6.34 -17.87 2.47
N ASN A 39 -5.77 -16.97 3.26
CA ASN A 39 -4.70 -17.22 4.25
C ASN A 39 -3.30 -17.52 3.69
N ALA A 40 -3.03 -17.27 2.42
CA ALA A 40 -1.66 -17.31 1.90
C ALA A 40 -1.05 -15.90 1.95
N PRO A 41 0.02 -15.66 2.72
CA PRO A 41 0.75 -14.40 2.67
C PRO A 41 1.33 -14.17 1.28
N THR A 42 1.31 -12.93 0.83
CA THR A 42 1.94 -12.57 -0.44
C THR A 42 3.46 -12.63 -0.28
N PRO A 43 4.20 -13.36 -1.14
CA PRO A 43 5.65 -13.36 -1.08
C PRO A 43 6.24 -11.96 -1.32
N ARG A 44 7.29 -11.61 -0.58
CA ARG A 44 7.94 -10.28 -0.68
C ARG A 44 8.34 -9.89 -2.11
N HIS A 45 8.88 -10.83 -2.88
CA HIS A 45 9.25 -10.56 -4.28
C HIS A 45 8.05 -10.19 -5.15
N VAL A 46 6.87 -10.80 -4.93
CA VAL A 46 5.64 -10.42 -5.65
C VAL A 46 5.23 -8.99 -5.30
N ILE A 47 5.40 -8.60 -4.03
CA ILE A 47 5.12 -7.22 -3.59
C ILE A 47 6.06 -6.23 -4.29
N GLU A 48 7.37 -6.52 -4.30
CA GLU A 48 8.40 -5.63 -4.85
C GLU A 48 8.39 -5.57 -6.39
N ASP A 49 8.20 -6.70 -7.05
CA ASP A 49 8.38 -6.83 -8.50
C ASP A 49 7.06 -6.61 -9.27
N GLU A 50 5.91 -6.80 -8.63
CA GLU A 50 4.60 -6.75 -9.31
C GLU A 50 3.64 -5.74 -8.66
N ILE A 51 3.27 -5.93 -7.39
CA ILE A 51 2.17 -5.17 -6.77
C ILE A 51 2.50 -3.70 -6.58
N LEU A 52 3.65 -3.40 -5.95
CA LEU A 52 4.05 -2.02 -5.70
C LEU A 52 4.31 -1.27 -7.02
N PRO A 53 5.04 -1.82 -8.02
CA PRO A 53 5.14 -1.22 -9.34
C PRO A 53 3.80 -0.93 -10.01
N ASP A 54 2.83 -1.84 -9.87
CA ASP A 54 1.47 -1.65 -10.39
C ASP A 54 0.75 -0.48 -9.72
N TYR A 55 0.88 -0.33 -8.39
CA TYR A 55 0.32 0.81 -7.65
C TYR A 55 0.94 2.13 -8.11
N LEU A 56 2.26 2.16 -8.31
CA LEU A 56 2.97 3.36 -8.79
C LEU A 56 2.52 3.74 -10.21
N ARG A 57 2.33 2.75 -11.09
CA ARG A 57 1.85 2.96 -12.47
C ARG A 57 0.43 3.54 -12.50
N TYR A 58 -0.41 3.24 -11.52
CA TYR A 58 -1.77 3.79 -11.43
C TYR A 58 -1.79 5.32 -11.32
N TYR A 59 -0.79 5.93 -10.69
CA TYR A 59 -0.71 7.38 -10.52
C TYR A 59 -0.53 8.15 -11.83
N ALA A 60 -0.06 7.50 -12.90
CA ALA A 60 0.01 8.11 -14.23
C ALA A 60 -1.38 8.48 -14.79
N ARG A 61 -2.46 7.90 -14.24
CA ARG A 61 -3.85 8.19 -14.62
C ARG A 61 -4.40 9.46 -13.97
N GLY A 62 -3.63 10.10 -13.09
CA GLY A 62 -3.96 11.37 -12.42
C GLY A 62 -4.21 11.22 -10.92
N ASP A 63 -4.33 12.36 -10.24
CA ASP A 63 -4.21 12.44 -8.77
C ASP A 63 -5.34 11.79 -7.97
N ARG A 64 -6.47 11.48 -8.63
CA ARG A 64 -7.63 10.84 -8.00
C ARG A 64 -7.67 9.31 -8.15
N TYR A 65 -6.67 8.72 -8.82
CA TYR A 65 -6.61 7.28 -9.07
C TYR A 65 -5.40 6.66 -8.36
N GLY A 66 -5.60 5.45 -7.81
CA GLY A 66 -4.54 4.62 -7.24
C GLY A 66 -4.83 4.18 -5.82
N PHE A 67 -3.75 3.88 -5.10
CA PHE A 67 -3.74 3.36 -3.74
C PHE A 67 -2.99 4.34 -2.83
N TRP A 68 -3.20 4.30 -1.52
CA TRP A 68 -2.51 5.19 -0.59
C TRP A 68 -2.07 4.45 0.66
N ALA A 69 -0.85 4.74 1.11
CA ALA A 69 -0.39 4.37 2.43
C ALA A 69 -1.12 5.26 3.45
N ALA A 70 -1.79 4.64 4.41
CA ALA A 70 -2.43 5.32 5.53
C ALA A 70 -1.46 5.37 6.70
N ILE A 71 -1.01 6.57 7.04
CA ILE A 71 -0.02 6.80 8.10
C ILE A 71 -0.70 7.55 9.25
N GLU A 72 -0.68 6.95 10.44
CA GLU A 72 -1.18 7.61 11.65
C GLU A 72 -0.30 8.79 12.05
N LYS A 73 -0.93 9.86 12.53
CA LYS A 73 -0.28 11.04 13.08
C LYS A 73 -0.09 10.83 14.59
N ALA A 74 1.09 11.22 15.09
CA ALA A 74 1.41 11.23 16.51
C ALA A 74 0.60 12.30 17.27
#